data_AF-A0A2T2XCX3-F1
#
_entry.id   AF-A0A2T2XCX3-F1
#
_cell.length_a   1.000
_cell.length_b   1.000
_cell.length_c   1.000
_cell.angle_alpha   90.00
_cell.angle_beta   90.00
_cell.angle_gamma   90.00
#
_symmetry.space_group_name_H-M   'P 1'
#
loop_
_entity.id
_entity.type
_entity.pdbx_description
1 polymer ?
#
loop_
_entity_poly.entity_id
_entity_poly.type
_entity_poly.pdbx_seq_one_letter_code
_entity_poly.pdbx_strand_id
1 'polypeptide(L)'
;MFYPNFSEEALKVYGTDDLSHSGVRLLYQRHPCYVGGPVTVIDSQRAAIARQVDFLPPYRTPQELWPRWKAIGKPIVAFQTRNPMHGAHYAVTKQALKDTQGHLLIHPTVGPTNPGDMQAAMRIRAVLALAECYPASDTVPPITVSTLPLAMRMAGPREAIWHALIRQNFGADYFIVGRAPADPGHNPRRSDGYWWDPYAAHDLFRTLSSKMQIQALTFPEYAWHKKTQTYMPIAENNVTDFAHVSGTWVRNHLSLGNSLPEWYAPKPVRHVLEQGYRQLQSKGLVFLFTGLPASGKSTLAMALVNALRIVDNRPITLLDGDIIRRHLSKGLGFTREDRQEQLSRAGFVAQIIAQHGGIAVMALIAPYQIDRQILREQIEEHGKFVEIYLSTPLEICEQRDPKGLYTQARSGQLQHMTGIDEPYQVPATADLIFDTQRHSLPDMVEAIIHYLQEIEALATSAQDVPRVRKILT
;
A
#
# COMPACT_ATOMS: atom_id res chain seq x y z
N MET A 1 -1.80 -37.88 3.50
CA MET A 1 -2.74 -36.80 3.84
C MET A 1 -3.10 -36.94 5.32
N PHE A 2 -3.14 -35.88 6.10
CA PHE A 2 -3.49 -35.93 7.53
C PHE A 2 -4.11 -34.60 8.00
N TYR A 3 -4.86 -34.64 9.11
CA TYR A 3 -5.51 -33.49 9.72
C TYR A 3 -4.81 -33.16 11.05
N PRO A 4 -3.96 -32.12 11.10
CA PRO A 4 -3.27 -31.73 12.33
C PRO A 4 -4.21 -31.08 13.34
N ASN A 5 -3.81 -31.08 14.62
CA ASN A 5 -4.43 -30.22 15.64
C ASN A 5 -3.84 -28.80 15.52
N PHE A 6 -4.61 -27.85 14.99
CA PHE A 6 -4.18 -26.46 14.81
C PHE A 6 -3.88 -25.74 16.12
N SER A 7 -4.57 -26.04 17.22
CA SER A 7 -4.28 -25.43 18.52
C SER A 7 -2.92 -25.90 19.05
N GLU A 8 -2.64 -27.20 18.93
CA GLU A 8 -1.34 -27.75 19.31
C GLU A 8 -0.21 -27.21 18.42
N GLU A 9 -0.43 -27.12 17.10
CA GLU A 9 0.52 -26.50 16.17
C GLU A 9 0.73 -25.02 16.52
N ALA A 10 -0.33 -24.28 16.82
CA ALA A 10 -0.28 -22.87 17.20
C ALA A 10 0.63 -22.66 18.42
N LEU A 11 0.35 -23.38 19.51
CA LEU A 11 1.10 -23.31 20.74
C LEU A 11 2.57 -23.72 20.56
N LYS A 12 2.85 -24.79 19.82
CA LYS A 12 4.23 -25.29 19.64
C LYS A 12 5.05 -24.52 18.61
N VAL A 13 4.41 -23.85 17.64
CA VAL A 13 5.10 -23.08 16.59
C VAL A 13 5.20 -21.60 16.97
N TYR A 14 4.11 -21.02 17.46
CA TYR A 14 3.96 -19.60 17.71
C TYR A 14 3.96 -19.24 19.20
N GLY A 15 4.01 -20.22 20.10
CA GLY A 15 3.98 -19.97 21.55
C GLY A 15 2.63 -19.49 22.08
N THR A 16 1.61 -19.42 21.22
CA THR A 16 0.26 -18.92 21.53
C THR A 16 -0.75 -19.50 20.55
N ASP A 17 -2.01 -19.58 20.96
CA ASP A 17 -3.17 -19.87 20.13
C ASP A 17 -4.07 -18.63 19.92
N ASP A 18 -3.61 -17.45 20.34
CA ASP A 18 -4.34 -16.19 20.20
C ASP A 18 -4.41 -15.75 18.73
N LEU A 19 -5.63 -15.56 18.21
CA LEU A 19 -5.89 -15.16 16.82
C LEU A 19 -5.44 -13.73 16.49
N SER A 20 -5.08 -12.91 17.49
CA SER A 20 -4.44 -11.60 17.26
C SER A 20 -2.99 -11.75 16.77
N HIS A 21 -2.34 -12.88 17.02
CA HIS A 21 -1.05 -13.19 16.43
C HIS A 21 -1.21 -13.48 14.93
N SER A 22 -0.58 -12.69 14.06
CA SER A 22 -0.77 -12.76 12.60
C SER A 22 -0.48 -14.15 12.00
N GLY A 23 0.56 -14.82 12.48
CA GLY A 23 0.89 -16.21 12.13
C GLY A 23 -0.16 -17.25 12.52
N VAL A 24 -0.71 -17.16 13.74
CA VAL A 24 -1.77 -18.04 14.23
C VAL A 24 -3.06 -17.83 13.44
N ARG A 25 -3.45 -16.57 13.21
CA ARG A 25 -4.60 -16.26 12.36
C ARG A 25 -4.48 -16.89 10.98
N LEU A 26 -3.30 -16.80 10.37
CA LEU A 26 -3.04 -17.41 9.06
C LEU A 26 -3.11 -18.94 9.11
N LEU A 27 -2.69 -19.58 10.20
CA LEU A 27 -2.82 -21.03 10.38
C LEU A 27 -4.29 -21.45 10.34
N TYR A 28 -5.16 -20.80 11.13
CA TYR A 28 -6.59 -21.14 11.22
C TYR A 28 -7.41 -20.80 9.96
N GLN A 29 -6.92 -19.94 9.08
CA GLN A 29 -7.57 -19.63 7.79
C GLN A 29 -7.28 -20.66 6.69
N ARG A 30 -6.33 -21.58 6.90
CA ARG A 30 -5.95 -22.58 5.90
C ARG A 30 -6.93 -23.75 5.87
N HIS A 31 -6.89 -24.48 4.76
CA HIS A 31 -7.57 -25.77 4.67
C HIS A 31 -7.07 -26.71 5.80
N PRO A 32 -7.96 -27.45 6.50
CA PRO A 32 -7.61 -28.24 7.69
C PRO A 32 -6.78 -29.49 7.40
N CYS A 33 -6.39 -29.70 6.15
CA CYS A 33 -5.78 -30.94 5.69
C CYS A 33 -4.39 -30.70 5.13
N TYR A 34 -3.40 -31.43 5.62
CA TYR A 34 -2.03 -31.40 5.13
C TYR A 34 -1.76 -32.58 4.18
N VAL A 35 -1.09 -32.28 3.07
CA VAL A 35 -0.63 -33.27 2.09
C VAL A 35 0.89 -33.23 2.06
N GLY A 36 1.51 -34.30 2.56
CA GLY A 36 2.96 -34.49 2.51
C GLY A 36 3.35 -35.44 1.39
N GLY A 37 4.48 -35.16 0.74
CA GLY A 37 5.05 -35.99 -0.33
C GLY A 37 6.27 -35.31 -0.96
N PRO A 38 7.09 -36.05 -1.73
CA PRO A 38 8.18 -35.47 -2.49
C PRO A 38 7.65 -34.52 -3.58
N VAL A 39 8.45 -33.52 -3.93
CA VAL A 39 8.14 -32.58 -5.01
C VAL A 39 9.12 -32.79 -6.16
N THR A 40 8.60 -32.88 -7.38
CA THR A 40 9.39 -32.97 -8.62
C THR A 40 9.02 -31.81 -9.53
N VAL A 41 10.03 -31.12 -10.08
CA VAL A 41 9.82 -30.06 -11.07
C VAL A 41 9.45 -30.71 -12.40
N ILE A 42 8.26 -30.41 -12.92
CA ILE A 42 7.74 -31.02 -14.16
C ILE A 42 8.31 -30.32 -15.40
N ASP A 43 8.53 -29.01 -15.32
CA ASP A 43 9.04 -28.18 -16.42
C ASP A 43 10.06 -27.17 -15.89
N SER A 44 11.34 -27.46 -16.16
CA SER A 44 12.46 -26.64 -15.71
C SER A 44 12.53 -25.30 -16.43
N GLN A 45 12.09 -25.23 -17.69
CA GLN A 45 12.08 -24.00 -18.47
C GLN A 45 11.00 -23.06 -17.96
N ARG A 46 9.78 -23.55 -17.76
CA ARG A 46 8.69 -22.76 -17.16
C ARG A 46 9.04 -22.31 -15.75
N ALA A 47 9.67 -23.16 -14.94
CA ALA A 47 10.18 -22.77 -13.63
C ALA A 47 11.28 -21.69 -13.71
N ALA A 48 12.11 -21.68 -14.75
CA ALA A 48 13.10 -20.62 -14.97
C ALA A 48 12.44 -19.29 -15.35
N ILE A 49 11.43 -19.32 -16.23
CA ILE A 49 10.66 -18.13 -16.62
C ILE A 49 9.92 -17.57 -15.41
N ALA A 50 9.17 -18.42 -14.69
CA ALA A 50 8.44 -18.05 -13.48
C ALA A 50 9.33 -17.32 -12.47
N ARG A 51 10.56 -17.82 -12.25
CA ARG A 51 11.55 -17.16 -11.37
C ARG A 51 11.92 -15.73 -11.81
N GLN A 52 11.93 -15.45 -13.11
CA GLN A 52 12.28 -14.12 -13.63
C GLN A 52 11.13 -13.13 -13.55
N VAL A 53 9.88 -13.61 -13.59
CA VAL A 53 8.68 -12.76 -13.61
C VAL A 53 8.01 -12.63 -12.25
N ASP A 54 7.96 -13.71 -11.46
CA ASP A 54 7.22 -13.75 -10.20
C ASP A 54 8.03 -13.21 -9.02
N PHE A 55 9.36 -13.19 -9.13
CA PHE A 55 10.24 -12.78 -8.04
C PHE A 55 10.86 -11.42 -8.31
N LEU A 56 10.59 -10.50 -7.38
CA LEU A 56 11.08 -9.12 -7.44
C LEU A 56 12.61 -9.06 -7.56
N PRO A 57 13.19 -8.35 -8.55
CA PRO A 57 14.64 -8.14 -8.65
C PRO A 57 15.20 -7.40 -7.42
N PRO A 58 16.47 -7.62 -7.01
CA PRO A 58 17.46 -8.55 -7.59
C PRO A 58 17.39 -9.97 -6.99
N TYR A 59 16.36 -10.77 -7.30
CA TYR A 59 16.30 -12.17 -6.89
C TYR A 59 17.47 -12.99 -7.46
N ARG A 60 18.03 -13.87 -6.62
CA ARG A 60 19.02 -14.89 -6.99
C ARG A 60 18.75 -16.18 -6.23
N THR A 61 19.00 -17.30 -6.88
CA THR A 61 18.97 -18.63 -6.30
C THR A 61 20.25 -18.95 -5.52
N PRO A 62 20.24 -19.97 -4.64
CA PRO A 62 21.47 -20.50 -4.07
C PRO A 62 22.52 -20.83 -5.14
N GLN A 63 22.14 -21.55 -6.20
CA GLN A 63 23.06 -21.97 -7.27
C GLN A 63 23.76 -20.78 -7.97
N GLU A 64 23.11 -19.62 -8.05
CA GLU A 64 23.69 -18.40 -8.63
C GLU A 64 24.60 -17.65 -7.65
N LEU A 65 24.35 -17.76 -6.34
CA LEU A 65 25.11 -17.04 -5.32
C LEU A 65 26.37 -17.77 -4.87
N TRP A 66 26.36 -19.10 -4.81
CA TRP A 66 27.53 -19.90 -4.41
C TRP A 66 28.80 -19.60 -5.21
N PRO A 67 28.78 -19.55 -6.57
CA PRO A 67 29.96 -19.18 -7.35
C PRO A 67 30.46 -17.76 -7.07
N ARG A 68 29.54 -16.83 -6.78
CA ARG A 68 29.86 -15.45 -6.42
C ARG A 68 30.59 -15.37 -5.08
N TRP A 69 30.13 -16.13 -4.07
CA TRP A 69 30.81 -16.21 -2.77
C TRP A 69 32.23 -16.76 -2.92
N LYS A 70 32.40 -17.81 -3.72
CA LYS A 70 33.72 -18.37 -4.02
C LYS A 70 34.65 -17.35 -4.68
N ALA A 71 34.14 -16.53 -5.61
CA ALA A 71 34.93 -15.48 -6.27
C ALA A 71 35.30 -14.33 -5.31
N ILE A 72 34.43 -14.00 -4.36
CA ILE A 72 34.68 -12.96 -3.34
C ILE A 72 35.72 -13.42 -2.31
N GLY A 73 35.72 -14.71 -1.93
CA GLY A 73 36.73 -15.29 -1.03
C GLY A 73 36.70 -14.73 0.40
N LYS A 74 35.56 -14.20 0.85
CA LYS A 74 35.36 -13.68 2.22
C LYS A 74 34.18 -14.37 2.89
N PRO A 75 34.13 -14.41 4.24
CA PRO A 75 32.97 -14.91 4.94
C PRO A 75 31.70 -14.12 4.60
N ILE A 76 30.59 -14.81 4.39
CA ILE A 76 29.32 -14.20 3.99
C ILE A 76 28.45 -13.94 5.23
N VAL A 77 28.11 -12.68 5.45
CA VAL A 77 27.26 -12.23 6.55
C VAL A 77 25.86 -11.92 6.03
N ALA A 78 24.86 -12.69 6.42
CA ALA A 78 23.50 -12.48 5.97
C ALA A 78 22.68 -11.60 6.91
N PHE A 79 21.93 -10.67 6.34
CA PHE A 79 20.99 -9.81 7.03
C PHE A 79 19.57 -10.01 6.50
N GLN A 80 18.68 -10.49 7.37
CA GLN A 80 17.24 -10.57 7.10
C GLN A 80 16.59 -9.20 7.31
N THR A 81 15.66 -8.83 6.44
CA THR A 81 14.70 -7.77 6.76
C THR A 81 13.36 -7.94 6.06
N ARG A 82 12.29 -7.56 6.75
CA ARG A 82 10.95 -7.34 6.19
C ARG A 82 10.52 -5.86 6.20
N ASN A 83 11.39 -5.00 6.73
CA ASN A 83 11.18 -3.56 6.86
C ASN A 83 12.18 -2.81 5.96
N PRO A 84 11.92 -1.55 5.60
CA PRO A 84 12.97 -0.69 5.06
C PRO A 84 14.15 -0.65 6.04
N MET A 85 15.37 -0.72 5.51
CA MET A 85 16.55 -0.50 6.34
C MET A 85 16.76 1.00 6.56
N HIS A 86 17.25 1.38 7.74
CA HIS A 86 17.46 2.76 8.17
C HIS A 86 18.78 2.84 8.96
N GLY A 87 19.06 3.96 9.64
CA GLY A 87 20.37 4.21 10.25
C GLY A 87 20.82 3.16 11.27
N ALA A 88 19.92 2.67 12.12
CA ALA A 88 20.25 1.58 13.07
C ALA A 88 20.67 0.29 12.34
N HIS A 89 19.91 -0.11 11.31
CA HIS A 89 20.25 -1.28 10.49
C HIS A 89 21.61 -1.13 9.81
N TYR A 90 21.90 0.06 9.28
CA TYR A 90 23.20 0.39 8.68
C TYR A 90 24.35 0.29 9.69
N ALA A 91 24.14 0.73 10.93
CA ALA A 91 25.15 0.62 11.98
C ALA A 91 25.42 -0.84 12.38
N VAL A 92 24.38 -1.64 12.56
CA VAL A 92 24.49 -3.07 12.91
C VAL A 92 25.23 -3.84 11.83
N THR A 93 24.85 -3.69 10.56
CA THR A 93 25.50 -4.41 9.46
C THR A 93 26.94 -3.95 9.23
N LYS A 94 27.26 -2.66 9.44
CA LYS A 94 28.65 -2.19 9.42
C LYS A 94 29.47 -2.78 10.56
N GLN A 95 28.90 -2.90 11.75
CA GLN A 95 29.59 -3.54 12.86
C GLN A 95 29.85 -5.01 12.56
N ALA A 96 28.85 -5.74 12.04
CA ALA A 96 29.03 -7.13 11.62
C ALA A 96 30.12 -7.32 10.55
N LEU A 97 30.21 -6.40 9.58
CA LEU A 97 31.28 -6.40 8.58
C LEU A 97 32.67 -6.17 9.22
N LYS A 98 32.77 -5.32 10.25
CA LYS A 98 34.03 -5.12 10.98
C LYS A 98 34.43 -6.37 11.77
N ASP A 99 33.48 -6.98 12.47
CA ASP A 99 33.72 -8.12 13.36
C ASP A 99 34.13 -9.37 12.58
N THR A 100 33.64 -9.52 11.35
CA THR A 100 33.88 -10.72 10.52
C THR A 100 34.88 -10.52 9.39
N GLN A 101 35.22 -9.26 9.06
CA GLN A 101 35.93 -8.90 7.82
C GLN A 101 35.27 -9.49 6.56
N GLY A 102 33.95 -9.69 6.60
CA GLY A 102 33.18 -10.44 5.61
C GLY A 102 32.63 -9.61 4.45
N HIS A 103 31.69 -10.24 3.74
CA HIS A 103 30.86 -9.66 2.69
C HIS A 103 29.39 -9.80 3.06
N LEU A 104 28.65 -8.70 3.02
CA LEU A 104 27.27 -8.61 3.49
C LEU A 104 26.29 -9.05 2.39
N LEU A 105 25.51 -10.07 2.66
CA LEU A 105 24.30 -10.41 1.91
C LEU A 105 23.10 -9.73 2.58
N ILE A 106 22.63 -8.62 2.02
CA ILE A 106 21.35 -8.02 2.43
C ILE A 106 20.24 -8.78 1.71
N HIS A 107 19.42 -9.50 2.47
CA HIS A 107 18.52 -10.51 1.94
C HIS A 107 17.05 -10.21 2.26
N PRO A 108 16.47 -9.10 1.75
CA PRO A 108 15.13 -8.67 2.13
C PRO A 108 14.06 -9.64 1.66
N THR A 109 13.05 -9.89 2.50
CA THR A 109 11.90 -10.70 2.16
C THR A 109 10.91 -9.91 1.28
N VAL A 110 10.48 -10.53 0.18
CA VAL A 110 9.51 -9.97 -0.78
C VAL A 110 8.21 -10.75 -0.89
N GLY A 111 8.15 -11.96 -0.33
CA GLY A 111 6.89 -12.68 -0.16
C GLY A 111 6.00 -12.09 0.94
N PRO A 112 4.91 -12.78 1.34
CA PRO A 112 4.05 -12.34 2.44
C PRO A 112 4.83 -12.08 3.73
N THR A 113 4.65 -10.90 4.32
CA THR A 113 5.24 -10.49 5.61
C THR A 113 4.15 -10.19 6.65
N ASN A 114 4.40 -9.34 7.65
CA ASN A 114 3.39 -8.99 8.63
C ASN A 114 2.34 -8.05 8.01
N PRO A 115 1.04 -8.21 8.32
CA PRO A 115 0.01 -7.26 7.89
C PRO A 115 0.36 -5.82 8.31
N GLY A 116 0.19 -4.88 7.38
CA GLY A 116 0.52 -3.45 7.59
C GLY A 116 1.98 -3.08 7.34
N ASP A 117 2.87 -4.03 7.04
CA ASP A 117 4.22 -3.71 6.57
C ASP A 117 4.18 -2.90 5.26
N MET A 118 5.16 -2.01 5.08
CA MET A 118 5.30 -1.24 3.84
C MET A 118 5.42 -2.17 2.64
N GLN A 119 4.84 -1.81 1.49
CA GLN A 119 4.88 -2.65 0.28
C GLN A 119 6.31 -3.06 -0.12
N ALA A 120 6.49 -4.29 -0.61
CA ALA A 120 7.79 -4.87 -0.92
C ALA A 120 8.65 -3.97 -1.82
N ALA A 121 8.10 -3.40 -2.88
CA ALA A 121 8.81 -2.51 -3.79
C ALA A 121 9.43 -1.29 -3.06
N MET A 122 8.69 -0.68 -2.13
CA MET A 122 9.19 0.43 -1.31
C MET A 122 10.38 0.02 -0.46
N ARG A 123 10.26 -1.13 0.20
CA ARG A 123 11.31 -1.68 1.06
C ARG A 123 12.56 -2.00 0.26
N ILE A 124 12.42 -2.60 -0.92
CA ILE A 124 13.55 -2.93 -1.80
C ILE A 124 14.24 -1.66 -2.29
N ARG A 125 13.51 -0.63 -2.71
CA ARG A 125 14.10 0.66 -3.10
C ARG A 125 14.88 1.29 -1.94
N ALA A 126 14.35 1.25 -0.72
CA ALA A 126 15.03 1.75 0.46
C ALA A 126 16.30 0.95 0.80
N VAL A 127 16.26 -0.38 0.64
CA VAL A 127 17.43 -1.26 0.81
C VAL A 127 18.51 -0.96 -0.24
N LEU A 128 18.13 -0.80 -1.51
CA LEU A 128 19.06 -0.46 -2.58
C LEU A 128 19.71 0.91 -2.35
N ALA A 129 18.92 1.94 -2.01
CA ALA A 129 19.43 3.26 -1.66
C ALA A 129 20.38 3.21 -0.44
N LEU A 130 20.12 2.33 0.53
CA LEU A 130 21.04 2.14 1.65
C LEU A 130 22.31 1.40 1.22
N ALA A 131 22.22 0.42 0.33
CA ALA A 131 23.38 -0.33 -0.16
C ALA A 131 24.39 0.57 -0.87
N GLU A 132 23.92 1.61 -1.57
CA GLU A 132 24.76 2.66 -2.18
C GLU A 132 25.49 3.54 -1.15
N CYS A 133 25.02 3.58 0.10
CA CYS A 133 25.65 4.34 1.17
C CYS A 133 26.88 3.64 1.80
N TYR A 134 27.20 2.42 1.40
CA TYR A 134 28.41 1.75 1.89
C TYR A 134 29.62 2.14 1.07
N PRO A 135 30.78 2.35 1.72
CA PRO A 135 31.99 2.76 1.02
C PRO A 135 32.36 1.71 -0.03
N ALA A 136 32.61 2.17 -1.26
CA ALA A 136 33.24 1.36 -2.28
C ALA A 136 34.68 1.06 -1.82
N SER A 137 35.05 -0.22 -1.71
CA SER A 137 36.47 -0.58 -1.68
C SER A 137 36.96 -0.71 -3.13
N ASP A 138 38.27 -0.59 -3.34
CA ASP A 138 38.91 -0.49 -4.66
C ASP A 138 38.70 -1.69 -5.62
N THR A 139 37.92 -2.72 -5.25
CA THR A 139 37.72 -3.91 -6.10
C THR A 139 36.30 -4.49 -6.11
N VAL A 140 35.54 -4.51 -5.01
CA VAL A 140 34.11 -4.89 -4.98
C VAL A 140 33.46 -4.23 -3.74
N PRO A 141 32.29 -3.58 -3.83
CA PRO A 141 31.57 -3.15 -2.62
C PRO A 141 31.27 -4.38 -1.76
N PRO A 142 31.43 -4.33 -0.42
CA PRO A 142 31.32 -5.49 0.47
C PRO A 142 29.88 -5.99 0.63
N ILE A 143 29.01 -5.78 -0.36
CA ILE A 143 27.57 -5.97 -0.28
C ILE A 143 27.03 -6.65 -1.53
N THR A 144 26.08 -7.53 -1.32
CA THR A 144 25.20 -8.04 -2.36
C THR A 144 23.78 -7.97 -1.82
N VAL A 145 22.90 -7.30 -2.58
CA VAL A 145 21.46 -7.32 -2.30
C VAL A 145 20.86 -8.44 -3.13
N SER A 146 20.09 -9.32 -2.49
CA SER A 146 19.26 -10.29 -3.19
C SER A 146 17.93 -10.45 -2.50
N THR A 147 16.82 -10.44 -3.23
CA THR A 147 15.50 -10.60 -2.62
C THR A 147 15.23 -12.07 -2.29
N LEU A 148 14.41 -12.32 -1.26
CA LEU A 148 13.98 -13.65 -0.86
C LEU A 148 12.44 -13.76 -0.96
N PRO A 149 11.87 -14.61 -1.82
CA PRO A 149 10.43 -14.85 -1.90
C PRO A 149 9.96 -15.78 -0.75
N LEU A 150 10.34 -15.43 0.48
CA LEU A 150 9.91 -16.13 1.68
C LEU A 150 8.52 -15.63 2.11
N ALA A 151 7.61 -16.56 2.39
CA ALA A 151 6.40 -16.25 3.14
C ALA A 151 6.72 -16.36 4.64
N MET A 152 6.80 -15.23 5.33
CA MET A 152 7.07 -15.21 6.76
C MET A 152 5.86 -15.75 7.54
N ARG A 153 6.13 -16.34 8.71
CA ARG A 153 5.08 -16.85 9.62
C ARG A 153 4.90 -15.92 10.82
N MET A 154 5.84 -15.01 11.04
CA MET A 154 5.96 -14.20 12.25
C MET A 154 6.14 -15.07 13.51
N ALA A 155 6.85 -16.19 13.41
CA ALA A 155 7.01 -17.16 14.51
C ALA A 155 8.26 -16.90 15.37
N GLY A 156 8.66 -15.63 15.52
CA GLY A 156 9.66 -15.19 16.50
C GLY A 156 10.96 -16.01 16.50
N PRO A 157 11.41 -16.51 17.67
CA PRO A 157 12.64 -17.30 17.80
C PRO A 157 12.74 -18.50 16.84
N ARG A 158 11.64 -19.24 16.65
CA ARG A 158 11.62 -20.43 15.80
C ARG A 158 11.82 -20.06 14.33
N GLU A 159 11.22 -18.94 13.90
CA GLU A 159 11.42 -18.42 12.56
C GLU A 159 12.81 -17.79 12.37
N ALA A 160 13.42 -17.20 13.40
CA ALA A 160 14.79 -16.72 13.32
C ALA A 160 15.79 -17.86 13.02
N ILE A 161 15.61 -19.03 13.66
CA ILE A 161 16.39 -20.24 13.32
C ILE A 161 16.12 -20.68 11.88
N TRP A 162 14.85 -20.68 11.45
CA TRP A 162 14.49 -21.01 10.06
C TRP A 162 15.15 -20.07 9.06
N HIS A 163 15.18 -18.76 9.34
CA HIS A 163 15.87 -17.78 8.51
C HIS A 163 17.37 -18.05 8.40
N ALA A 164 18.04 -18.40 9.50
CA ALA A 164 19.46 -18.77 9.45
C ALA A 164 19.69 -20.02 8.60
N LEU A 165 18.89 -21.08 8.76
CA LEU A 165 19.00 -22.29 7.95
C LEU A 165 18.75 -22.03 6.46
N ILE A 166 17.80 -21.16 6.12
CA ILE A 166 17.62 -20.70 4.74
C ILE A 166 18.91 -20.04 4.26
N ARG A 167 19.50 -19.13 5.05
CA ARG A 167 20.72 -18.40 4.65
C ARG A 167 21.95 -19.29 4.54
N GLN A 168 22.02 -20.34 5.37
CA GLN A 168 23.02 -21.40 5.24
C GLN A 168 22.93 -22.08 3.86
N ASN A 169 21.71 -22.40 3.41
CA ASN A 169 21.51 -22.98 2.07
C ASN A 169 21.93 -22.02 0.93
N PHE A 170 21.86 -20.71 1.19
CA PHE A 170 22.34 -19.66 0.29
C PHE A 170 23.84 -19.36 0.44
N GLY A 171 24.57 -20.13 1.26
CA GLY A 171 26.02 -20.02 1.43
C GLY A 171 26.48 -18.93 2.42
N ALA A 172 25.62 -18.52 3.36
CA ALA A 172 26.03 -17.61 4.43
C ALA A 172 26.76 -18.33 5.57
N ASP A 173 27.90 -17.78 6.00
CA ASP A 173 28.66 -18.26 7.16
C ASP A 173 28.11 -17.68 8.47
N TYR A 174 27.62 -16.44 8.42
CA TYR A 174 27.08 -15.72 9.56
C TYR A 174 25.67 -15.23 9.30
N PHE A 175 24.83 -15.21 10.33
CA PHE A 175 23.49 -14.62 10.31
C PHE A 175 23.33 -13.59 11.42
N ILE A 176 22.97 -12.36 11.06
CA ILE A 176 22.74 -11.28 12.02
C ILE A 176 21.41 -11.51 12.75
N VAL A 177 21.45 -11.50 14.08
CA VAL A 177 20.28 -11.67 14.96
C VAL A 177 20.18 -10.46 15.88
N GLY A 178 19.21 -9.58 15.62
CA GLY A 178 18.92 -8.42 16.46
C GLY A 178 17.90 -8.70 17.57
N ARG A 179 17.31 -7.63 18.09
CA ARG A 179 16.16 -7.64 19.03
C ARG A 179 14.87 -8.08 18.32
N ALA A 180 14.09 -8.93 18.99
CA ALA A 180 12.76 -9.43 18.59
C ALA A 180 12.65 -9.87 17.11
N PRO A 181 13.57 -10.73 16.61
CA PRO A 181 13.57 -11.13 15.21
C PRO A 181 12.30 -11.92 14.88
N ALA A 182 11.69 -11.60 13.73
CA ALA A 182 10.46 -12.21 13.24
C ALA A 182 9.25 -12.15 14.20
N ASP A 183 9.26 -11.27 15.19
CA ASP A 183 8.10 -11.00 16.05
C ASP A 183 7.10 -10.07 15.31
N PRO A 184 5.78 -10.33 15.34
CA PRO A 184 4.77 -9.48 14.70
C PRO A 184 4.45 -8.19 15.47
N GLY A 185 4.88 -8.09 16.71
CA GLY A 185 4.55 -7.02 17.65
C GLY A 185 3.07 -6.99 18.01
N HIS A 186 2.66 -5.88 18.64
CA HIS A 186 1.28 -5.56 19.00
C HIS A 186 0.57 -6.65 19.82
N ASN A 187 1.31 -7.35 20.69
CA ASN A 187 0.71 -8.25 21.67
C ASN A 187 -0.14 -7.41 22.64
N PRO A 188 -1.47 -7.60 22.69
CA PRO A 188 -2.35 -6.80 23.54
C PRO A 188 -2.17 -7.08 25.03
N ARG A 189 -1.49 -8.18 25.39
CA ARG A 189 -1.33 -8.65 26.77
C ARG A 189 -0.03 -8.21 27.42
N ARG A 190 0.89 -7.58 26.68
CA ARG A 190 2.20 -7.16 27.20
C ARG A 190 2.46 -5.69 26.93
N SER A 191 2.99 -5.00 27.91
CA SER A 191 3.32 -3.57 27.83
C SER A 191 4.42 -3.26 26.80
N ASP A 192 5.33 -4.21 26.56
CA ASP A 192 6.37 -4.11 25.53
C ASP A 192 5.87 -4.47 24.12
N GLY A 193 4.65 -5.02 24.02
CA GLY A 193 3.99 -5.38 22.78
C GLY A 193 4.60 -6.59 22.05
N TYR A 194 5.57 -7.30 22.61
CA TYR A 194 6.18 -8.48 21.97
C TYR A 194 5.44 -9.78 22.33
N TRP A 195 5.54 -10.78 21.48
CA TRP A 195 4.99 -12.12 21.74
C TRP A 195 5.99 -13.03 22.46
N TRP A 196 7.28 -12.76 22.30
CA TRP A 196 8.36 -13.43 23.02
C TRP A 196 9.21 -12.43 23.81
N ASP A 197 10.06 -12.94 24.70
CA ASP A 197 11.17 -12.14 25.20
C ASP A 197 12.00 -11.59 24.01
N PRO A 198 12.37 -10.29 23.99
CA PRO A 198 13.04 -9.67 22.86
C PRO A 198 14.38 -10.33 22.47
N TYR A 199 14.99 -11.11 23.35
CA TYR A 199 16.25 -11.82 23.10
C TYR A 199 16.11 -13.35 23.13
N ALA A 200 14.89 -13.90 23.22
CA ALA A 200 14.64 -15.35 23.19
C ALA A 200 15.27 -16.06 21.98
N ALA A 201 15.38 -15.37 20.84
CA ALA A 201 16.07 -15.92 19.68
C ALA A 201 17.57 -16.12 19.91
N HIS A 202 18.23 -15.22 20.64
CA HIS A 202 19.67 -15.32 20.97
C HIS A 202 19.93 -16.58 21.78
N ASP A 203 19.10 -16.84 22.78
CA ASP A 203 19.21 -18.05 23.62
C ASP A 203 18.97 -19.33 22.83
N LEU A 204 18.00 -19.30 21.90
CA LEU A 204 17.72 -20.44 21.03
C LEU A 204 18.89 -20.72 20.08
N PHE A 205 19.51 -19.69 19.50
CA PHE A 205 20.73 -19.83 18.70
C PHE A 205 21.88 -20.42 19.51
N ARG A 206 22.10 -19.95 20.75
CA ARG A 206 23.14 -20.50 21.64
C ARG A 206 22.93 -22.00 21.86
N THR A 207 21.69 -22.40 22.12
CA THR A 207 21.30 -23.81 22.37
C THR A 207 21.48 -24.70 21.14
N LEU A 208 21.23 -24.16 19.95
CA LEU A 208 21.26 -24.92 18.68
C LEU A 208 22.55 -24.77 17.89
N SER A 209 23.49 -23.94 18.34
CA SER A 209 24.75 -23.62 17.65
C SER A 209 25.52 -24.86 17.17
N SER A 210 25.59 -25.92 17.98
CA SER A 210 26.28 -27.18 17.64
C SER A 210 25.59 -28.02 16.56
N LYS A 211 24.33 -27.71 16.22
CA LYS A 211 23.52 -28.41 15.21
C LYS A 211 23.44 -27.64 13.88
N MET A 212 24.07 -26.47 13.79
CA MET A 212 24.00 -25.58 12.64
C MET A 212 25.42 -25.28 12.14
N GLN A 213 25.57 -25.08 10.83
CA GLN A 213 26.86 -24.68 10.25
C GLN A 213 26.99 -23.16 10.23
N ILE A 214 25.88 -22.45 10.04
CA ILE A 214 25.83 -21.00 10.10
C ILE A 214 25.92 -20.50 11.54
N GLN A 215 26.75 -19.49 11.77
CA GLN A 215 26.97 -18.88 13.08
C GLN A 215 26.07 -17.65 13.28
N ALA A 216 25.50 -17.50 14.47
CA ALA A 216 24.72 -16.31 14.80
C ALA A 216 25.64 -15.17 15.24
N LEU A 217 25.46 -13.98 14.65
CA LEU A 217 26.02 -12.73 15.14
C LEU A 217 24.92 -11.95 15.87
N THR A 218 24.91 -12.05 17.18
CA THR A 218 23.90 -11.42 18.03
C THR A 218 24.25 -9.96 18.31
N PHE A 219 23.29 -9.05 18.09
CA PHE A 219 23.45 -7.63 18.39
C PHE A 219 22.40 -7.15 19.40
N PRO A 220 22.77 -6.27 20.35
CA PRO A 220 21.80 -5.56 21.16
C PRO A 220 21.01 -4.57 20.29
N GLU A 221 20.04 -3.89 20.89
CA GLU A 221 19.36 -2.80 20.23
C GLU A 221 20.28 -1.60 19.98
N TYR A 222 20.21 -1.04 18.76
CA TYR A 222 20.92 0.18 18.37
C TYR A 222 19.93 1.34 18.26
N ALA A 223 20.29 2.48 18.83
CA ALA A 223 19.51 3.71 18.73
C ALA A 223 20.42 4.92 18.47
N TRP A 224 19.81 6.05 18.09
CA TRP A 224 20.56 7.28 17.81
C TRP A 224 20.95 7.97 19.11
N HIS A 225 22.25 8.08 19.39
CA HIS A 225 22.74 8.79 20.55
C HIS A 225 22.81 10.30 20.28
N LYS A 226 22.06 11.10 21.03
CA LYS A 226 21.84 12.53 20.76
C LYS A 226 23.12 13.37 20.84
N LYS A 227 24.01 13.06 21.79
CA LYS A 227 25.23 13.84 22.06
C LYS A 227 26.33 13.56 21.03
N THR A 228 26.53 12.30 20.66
CA THR A 228 27.59 11.88 19.74
C THR A 228 27.11 11.89 18.28
N GLN A 229 25.80 12.05 18.05
CA GLN A 229 25.19 12.05 16.73
C GLN A 229 25.56 10.81 15.90
N THR A 230 25.45 9.63 16.52
CA THR A 230 25.69 8.36 15.83
C THR A 230 24.80 7.25 16.39
N TYR A 231 24.61 6.20 15.61
CA TYR A 231 23.95 4.98 16.08
C TYR A 231 24.92 4.10 16.84
N MET A 232 24.51 3.65 18.03
CA MET A 232 25.30 2.75 18.87
C MET A 232 24.38 1.87 19.74
N PRO A 233 24.91 0.77 20.31
CA PRO A 233 24.18 -0.04 21.28
C PRO A 233 23.60 0.81 22.41
N ILE A 234 22.36 0.52 22.80
CA ILE A 234 21.78 1.14 24.00
C ILE A 234 22.49 0.58 25.23
N ALA A 235 23.09 1.47 26.03
CA ALA A 235 23.60 1.12 27.35
C ALA A 235 22.50 1.30 28.40
N GLU A 236 22.30 0.31 29.27
CA GLU A 236 21.20 0.25 30.25
C GLU A 236 21.14 1.49 31.16
N ASN A 237 22.28 2.12 31.43
CA ASN A 237 22.39 3.23 32.39
C ASN A 237 22.00 4.61 31.84
N ASN A 238 21.77 4.80 30.52
CA ASN A 238 21.58 6.12 29.90
C ASN A 238 20.56 6.15 28.75
N VAL A 239 19.42 5.45 28.89
CA VAL A 239 18.40 5.35 27.83
C VAL A 239 17.86 6.70 27.34
N THR A 240 17.83 7.73 28.19
CA THR A 240 17.32 9.08 27.87
C THR A 240 18.18 9.84 26.84
N ASP A 241 19.47 9.49 26.73
CA ASP A 241 20.40 10.07 25.76
C ASP A 241 20.16 9.55 24.33
N PHE A 242 19.29 8.55 24.16
CA PHE A 242 18.96 7.95 22.87
C PHE A 242 17.64 8.45 22.31
N ALA A 243 17.58 8.55 20.98
CA ALA A 243 16.37 8.75 20.21
C ALA A 243 16.06 7.48 19.42
N HIS A 244 14.80 7.07 19.46
CA HIS A 244 14.27 5.96 18.68
C HIS A 244 12.89 6.36 18.15
N VAL A 245 12.51 5.82 17.00
CA VAL A 245 11.15 5.94 16.47
C VAL A 245 10.64 4.56 16.11
N SER A 246 9.38 4.28 16.45
CA SER A 246 8.76 3.00 16.09
C SER A 246 8.41 2.96 14.61
N GLY A 247 8.35 1.77 14.02
CA GLY A 247 7.89 1.60 12.64
C GLY A 247 6.47 2.14 12.43
N THR A 248 5.59 2.01 13.43
CA THR A 248 4.24 2.59 13.40
C THR A 248 4.28 4.12 13.37
N TRP A 249 5.12 4.75 14.20
CA TRP A 249 5.32 6.19 14.14
C TRP A 249 5.83 6.64 12.76
N VAL A 250 6.84 5.95 12.21
CA VAL A 250 7.39 6.28 10.87
C VAL A 250 6.32 6.23 9.80
N ARG A 251 5.51 5.16 9.78
CA ARG A 251 4.41 5.02 8.81
C ARG A 251 3.38 6.13 8.95
N ASN A 252 2.95 6.44 10.17
CA ASN A 252 1.97 7.50 10.44
C ASN A 252 2.52 8.89 10.09
N HIS A 253 3.78 9.16 10.45
CA HIS A 253 4.44 10.43 10.18
C HIS A 253 4.59 10.65 8.67
N LEU A 254 5.02 9.62 7.95
CA LEU A 254 5.10 9.65 6.49
C LEU A 254 3.73 9.70 5.81
N SER A 255 2.67 9.11 6.39
CA SER A 255 1.31 9.19 5.84
C SER A 255 0.64 10.54 6.04
N LEU A 256 1.19 11.40 6.89
CA LEU A 256 0.78 12.80 7.06
C LEU A 256 1.59 13.77 6.17
N GLY A 257 2.55 13.26 5.41
CA GLY A 257 3.33 14.03 4.44
C GLY A 257 4.55 14.70 5.06
N ASN A 258 4.83 14.38 6.32
CA ASN A 258 5.94 14.94 7.06
C ASN A 258 7.26 14.29 6.65
N SER A 259 8.33 15.09 6.65
CA SER A 259 9.69 14.60 6.43
C SER A 259 10.21 13.84 7.64
N LEU A 260 11.05 12.83 7.39
CA LEU A 260 11.70 12.06 8.44
C LEU A 260 12.85 12.86 9.07
N PRO A 261 13.11 12.70 10.38
CA PRO A 261 14.27 13.32 11.03
C PRO A 261 15.57 12.95 10.31
N GLU A 262 16.51 13.88 10.18
CA GLU A 262 17.75 13.63 9.42
C GLU A 262 18.55 12.44 9.94
N TRP A 263 18.54 12.25 11.27
CA TRP A 263 19.21 11.15 11.95
C TRP A 263 18.55 9.79 11.73
N TYR A 264 17.31 9.72 11.24
CA TYR A 264 16.59 8.44 11.09
C TYR A 264 17.29 7.51 10.09
N ALA A 265 17.70 8.04 8.94
CA ALA A 265 18.38 7.30 7.89
C ALA A 265 19.19 8.23 6.98
N PRO A 266 20.17 7.70 6.21
CA PRO A 266 20.83 8.45 5.16
C PRO A 266 19.85 9.12 4.19
N LYS A 267 20.23 10.27 3.64
CA LYS A 267 19.37 11.08 2.75
C LYS A 267 18.75 10.29 1.59
N PRO A 268 19.47 9.42 0.85
CA PRO A 268 18.86 8.63 -0.23
C PRO A 268 17.72 7.73 0.26
N VAL A 269 17.87 7.13 1.43
CA VAL A 269 16.85 6.27 2.03
C VAL A 269 15.62 7.06 2.46
N ARG A 270 15.83 8.20 3.15
CA ARG A 270 14.71 9.08 3.55
C ARG A 270 13.93 9.57 2.33
N HIS A 271 14.64 9.98 1.28
CA HIS A 271 14.04 10.44 0.03
C HIS A 271 13.13 9.38 -0.61
N VAL A 272 13.59 8.13 -0.70
CA VAL A 272 12.79 7.01 -1.23
C VAL A 272 11.52 6.82 -0.40
N LEU A 273 11.63 6.83 0.93
CA LEU A 273 10.48 6.63 1.82
C LEU A 273 9.48 7.79 1.76
N GLU A 274 9.97 9.03 1.80
CA GLU A 274 9.15 10.25 1.73
C GLU A 274 8.43 10.38 0.38
N GLN A 275 9.15 10.20 -0.74
CA GLN A 275 8.52 10.21 -2.07
C GLN A 275 7.51 9.10 -2.23
N GLY A 276 7.86 7.90 -1.74
CA GLY A 276 7.00 6.75 -1.82
C GLY A 276 5.67 6.92 -1.10
N TYR A 277 5.71 7.47 0.11
CA TYR A 277 4.49 7.80 0.86
C TYR A 277 3.72 8.96 0.26
N ARG A 278 4.40 9.96 -0.30
CA ARG A 278 3.73 11.06 -1.03
C ARG A 278 2.92 10.53 -2.22
N GLN A 279 3.44 9.53 -2.94
CA GLN A 279 2.72 8.85 -4.03
C GLN A 279 1.57 7.96 -3.54
N LEU A 280 1.69 7.35 -2.36
CA LEU A 280 0.62 6.54 -1.76
C LEU A 280 -0.48 7.39 -1.10
N GLN A 281 -0.14 8.60 -0.65
CA GLN A 281 -1.08 9.55 -0.05
C GLN A 281 -2.04 10.19 -1.05
N SER A 282 -1.67 10.24 -2.33
CA SER A 282 -2.68 10.45 -3.37
C SER A 282 -3.52 9.18 -3.47
N LYS A 283 -4.37 8.89 -2.48
CA LYS A 283 -5.54 8.05 -2.73
C LYS A 283 -6.29 8.72 -3.86
N GLY A 284 -6.64 7.94 -4.87
CA GLY A 284 -7.45 8.48 -5.93
C GLY A 284 -8.82 8.92 -5.44
N LEU A 285 -9.40 9.86 -6.15
CA LEU A 285 -10.72 10.40 -5.87
C LEU A 285 -11.63 10.05 -7.03
N VAL A 286 -12.85 9.61 -6.72
CA VAL A 286 -13.90 9.48 -7.71
C VAL A 286 -15.07 10.34 -7.32
N PHE A 287 -15.48 11.22 -8.22
CA PHE A 287 -16.72 11.97 -8.10
C PHE A 287 -17.80 11.32 -8.97
N LEU A 288 -18.99 11.12 -8.42
CA LEU A 288 -20.19 10.82 -9.19
C LEU A 288 -21.16 12.00 -9.09
N PHE A 289 -21.27 12.78 -10.16
CA PHE A 289 -22.36 13.72 -10.35
C PHE A 289 -23.58 12.96 -10.90
N THR A 290 -24.66 12.91 -10.13
CA THR A 290 -25.91 12.20 -10.47
C THR A 290 -27.12 13.15 -10.43
N GLY A 291 -28.15 12.88 -11.22
CA GLY A 291 -29.33 13.74 -11.38
C GLY A 291 -30.02 13.58 -12.73
N LEU A 292 -31.19 14.19 -12.87
CA LEU A 292 -31.99 14.17 -14.11
C LEU A 292 -31.21 14.70 -15.34
N PRO A 293 -31.50 14.25 -16.57
CA PRO A 293 -31.00 14.91 -17.78
C PRO A 293 -31.20 16.43 -17.71
N ALA A 294 -30.26 17.22 -18.24
CA ALA A 294 -30.26 18.69 -18.17
C ALA A 294 -30.18 19.33 -16.75
N SER A 295 -29.93 18.55 -15.69
CA SER A 295 -29.82 19.06 -14.31
C SER A 295 -28.56 19.89 -14.02
N GLY A 296 -27.60 19.99 -14.96
CA GLY A 296 -26.34 20.76 -14.80
C GLY A 296 -25.08 19.93 -14.53
N LYS A 297 -25.15 18.59 -14.55
CA LYS A 297 -24.03 17.69 -14.17
C LYS A 297 -22.74 17.97 -14.93
N SER A 298 -22.79 17.95 -16.26
CA SER A 298 -21.61 18.14 -17.11
C SER A 298 -20.96 19.52 -16.90
N THR A 299 -21.79 20.56 -16.69
CA THR A 299 -21.33 21.92 -16.42
C THR A 299 -20.58 21.99 -15.09
N LEU A 300 -21.16 21.46 -14.01
CA LEU A 300 -20.53 21.46 -12.69
C LEU A 300 -19.28 20.57 -12.66
N ALA A 301 -19.34 19.39 -13.29
CA ALA A 301 -18.20 18.49 -13.41
C ALA A 301 -17.01 19.15 -14.12
N MET A 302 -17.25 19.85 -15.24
CA MET A 302 -16.20 20.56 -15.96
C MET A 302 -15.61 21.72 -15.14
N ALA A 303 -16.47 22.48 -14.45
CA ALA A 303 -16.03 23.57 -13.58
C ALA A 303 -15.16 23.04 -12.42
N LEU A 304 -15.56 21.93 -11.79
CA LEU A 304 -14.77 21.27 -10.76
C LEU A 304 -13.43 20.77 -11.31
N VAL A 305 -13.40 20.14 -12.49
CA VAL A 305 -12.15 19.69 -13.13
C VAL A 305 -11.18 20.86 -13.32
N ASN A 306 -11.68 22.00 -13.81
CA ASN A 306 -10.84 23.18 -14.01
C ASN A 306 -10.34 23.76 -12.69
N ALA A 307 -11.18 23.81 -11.65
CA ALA A 307 -10.78 24.25 -10.32
C ALA A 307 -9.71 23.32 -9.71
N LEU A 308 -9.94 22.00 -9.75
CA LEU A 308 -9.03 21.00 -9.20
C LEU A 308 -7.66 21.02 -9.89
N ARG A 309 -7.60 21.26 -11.21
CA ARG A 309 -6.31 21.39 -11.94
C ARG A 309 -5.41 22.51 -11.41
N ILE A 310 -5.98 23.51 -10.74
CA ILE A 310 -5.23 24.64 -10.18
C ILE A 310 -4.70 24.30 -8.79
N VAL A 311 -5.47 23.54 -8.01
CA VAL A 311 -5.22 23.30 -6.58
C VAL A 311 -4.72 21.90 -6.26
N ASP A 312 -4.67 21.00 -7.25
CA ASP A 312 -4.29 19.61 -7.11
C ASP A 312 -3.36 19.17 -8.25
N ASN A 313 -2.33 18.40 -7.89
CA ASN A 313 -1.33 17.89 -8.82
C ASN A 313 -1.65 16.47 -9.35
N ARG A 314 -2.72 15.84 -8.88
CA ARG A 314 -3.16 14.53 -9.36
C ARG A 314 -3.66 14.64 -10.81
N PRO A 315 -3.40 13.62 -11.66
CA PRO A 315 -3.97 13.59 -13.00
C PRO A 315 -5.51 13.45 -12.91
N ILE A 316 -6.22 14.31 -13.64
CA ILE A 316 -7.69 14.40 -13.60
C ILE A 316 -8.28 13.94 -14.93
N THR A 317 -9.21 12.98 -14.87
CA THR A 317 -9.93 12.43 -16.02
C THR A 317 -11.42 12.70 -15.91
N LEU A 318 -12.00 13.35 -16.91
CA LEU A 318 -13.45 13.55 -17.02
C LEU A 318 -14.09 12.39 -17.78
N LEU A 319 -15.04 11.74 -17.11
CA LEU A 319 -15.86 10.62 -17.59
C LEU A 319 -17.30 11.10 -17.76
N ASP A 320 -17.51 12.03 -18.70
CA ASP A 320 -18.83 12.58 -19.02
C ASP A 320 -19.68 11.57 -19.83
N GLY A 321 -21.00 11.59 -19.64
CA GLY A 321 -21.93 10.70 -20.32
C GLY A 321 -21.77 10.62 -21.85
N ASP A 322 -21.41 11.71 -22.54
CA ASP A 322 -21.19 11.67 -23.98
C ASP A 322 -19.88 10.98 -24.37
N ILE A 323 -18.82 11.17 -23.56
CA ILE A 323 -17.53 10.49 -23.72
C ILE A 323 -17.72 8.99 -23.49
N ILE A 324 -18.40 8.63 -22.40
CA ILE A 324 -18.71 7.24 -22.07
C ILE A 324 -19.54 6.60 -23.18
N ARG A 325 -20.59 7.25 -23.67
CA ARG A 325 -21.42 6.73 -24.78
C ARG A 325 -20.62 6.51 -26.06
N ARG A 326 -19.70 7.40 -26.39
CA ARG A 326 -18.88 7.29 -27.60
C ARG A 326 -17.84 6.17 -27.53
N HIS A 327 -17.19 6.01 -26.38
CA HIS A 327 -15.97 5.18 -26.27
C HIS A 327 -16.17 3.87 -25.51
N LEU A 328 -17.09 3.81 -24.55
CA LEU A 328 -17.23 2.67 -23.62
C LEU A 328 -18.61 2.00 -23.68
N SER A 329 -19.64 2.70 -24.17
CA SER A 329 -21.02 2.21 -24.23
C SER A 329 -21.57 2.11 -25.67
N LYS A 330 -20.71 2.00 -26.68
CA LYS A 330 -21.17 1.78 -28.06
C LYS A 330 -21.99 0.48 -28.13
N GLY A 331 -23.23 0.58 -28.60
CA GLY A 331 -24.17 -0.54 -28.68
C GLY A 331 -25.11 -0.69 -27.49
N LEU A 332 -24.96 0.09 -26.41
CA LEU A 332 -25.94 0.13 -25.31
C LEU A 332 -27.07 1.12 -25.62
N GLY A 333 -28.29 0.72 -25.31
CA GLY A 333 -29.50 1.55 -25.43
C GLY A 333 -29.77 2.41 -24.19
N PHE A 334 -31.04 2.46 -23.80
CA PHE A 334 -31.54 3.26 -22.67
C PHE A 334 -32.32 2.44 -21.64
N THR A 335 -32.34 1.12 -21.77
CA THR A 335 -32.98 0.21 -20.81
C THR A 335 -32.32 0.29 -19.43
N ARG A 336 -32.96 -0.28 -18.41
CA ARG A 336 -32.38 -0.38 -17.07
C ARG A 336 -31.03 -1.11 -17.11
N GLU A 337 -30.97 -2.25 -17.78
CA GLU A 337 -29.80 -3.11 -17.90
C GLU A 337 -28.66 -2.38 -18.64
N ASP A 338 -28.97 -1.67 -19.73
CA ASP A 338 -27.99 -0.87 -20.47
C ASP A 338 -27.38 0.24 -19.61
N ARG A 339 -28.19 0.88 -18.75
CA ARG A 339 -27.72 1.95 -17.85
C ARG A 339 -26.86 1.40 -16.74
N GLN A 340 -27.23 0.25 -16.18
CA GLN A 340 -26.43 -0.45 -15.19
C GLN A 340 -25.06 -0.83 -15.77
N GLU A 341 -25.04 -1.41 -16.96
CA GLU A 341 -23.80 -1.77 -17.65
C GLU A 341 -22.96 -0.54 -18.00
N GLN A 342 -23.58 0.56 -18.44
CA GLN A 342 -22.90 1.83 -18.66
C GLN A 342 -22.22 2.34 -17.38
N LEU A 343 -22.92 2.34 -16.24
CA LEU A 343 -22.38 2.77 -14.96
C LEU A 343 -21.26 1.83 -14.49
N SER A 344 -21.44 0.53 -14.63
CA SER A 344 -20.43 -0.48 -14.26
C SER A 344 -19.13 -0.30 -15.06
N ARG A 345 -19.21 -0.09 -16.39
CA ARG A 345 -18.02 0.15 -17.23
C ARG A 345 -17.29 1.44 -16.86
N ALA A 346 -18.05 2.53 -16.69
CA ALA A 346 -17.46 3.81 -16.28
C ALA A 346 -16.83 3.70 -14.88
N GLY A 347 -17.51 3.00 -13.96
CA GLY A 347 -17.07 2.73 -12.61
C GLY A 347 -15.76 1.94 -12.55
N PHE A 348 -15.64 0.88 -13.35
CA PHE A 348 -14.39 0.12 -13.47
C PHE A 348 -13.22 1.01 -13.93
N VAL A 349 -13.43 1.86 -14.94
CA VAL A 349 -12.39 2.81 -15.38
C VAL A 349 -12.04 3.80 -14.28
N ALA A 350 -13.04 4.34 -13.58
CA ALA A 350 -12.83 5.26 -12.46
C ALA A 350 -12.06 4.61 -11.30
N GLN A 351 -12.34 3.34 -10.98
CA GLN A 351 -11.63 2.54 -9.99
C GLN A 351 -10.14 2.40 -10.36
N ILE A 352 -9.81 2.05 -11.61
CA ILE A 352 -8.42 1.93 -12.07
C ILE A 352 -7.69 3.28 -11.97
N ILE A 353 -8.34 4.37 -12.35
CA ILE A 353 -7.78 5.74 -12.20
C ILE A 353 -7.49 6.02 -10.73
N ALA A 354 -8.43 5.68 -9.84
CA ALA A 354 -8.29 5.96 -8.43
C ALA A 354 -7.19 5.10 -7.77
N GLN A 355 -7.07 3.82 -8.17
CA GLN A 355 -5.99 2.91 -7.74
C GLN A 355 -4.59 3.47 -8.04
N HIS A 356 -4.45 4.27 -9.11
CA HIS A 356 -3.19 4.88 -9.52
C HIS A 356 -3.05 6.34 -9.04
N GLY A 357 -3.87 6.73 -8.05
CA GLY A 357 -3.80 8.05 -7.42
C GLY A 357 -4.34 9.21 -8.24
N GLY A 358 -5.07 8.93 -9.33
CA GLY A 358 -5.73 9.94 -10.15
C GLY A 358 -7.09 10.37 -9.59
N ILE A 359 -7.66 11.41 -10.21
CA ILE A 359 -9.01 11.89 -9.96
C ILE A 359 -9.90 11.52 -11.15
N ALA A 360 -10.94 10.73 -10.92
CA ALA A 360 -11.98 10.46 -11.91
C ALA A 360 -13.21 11.30 -11.60
N VAL A 361 -13.68 12.08 -12.58
CA VAL A 361 -14.90 12.88 -12.47
C VAL A 361 -15.97 12.31 -13.38
N MET A 362 -16.97 11.63 -12.83
CA MET A 362 -18.07 11.04 -13.59
C MET A 362 -19.29 11.94 -13.58
N ALA A 363 -19.82 12.27 -14.76
CA ALA A 363 -21.07 13.01 -14.91
C ALA A 363 -22.10 12.13 -15.62
N LEU A 364 -22.83 11.33 -14.83
CA LEU A 364 -23.74 10.28 -15.32
C LEU A 364 -25.13 10.43 -14.71
N ILE A 365 -26.17 9.91 -15.36
CA ILE A 365 -27.52 9.95 -14.77
C ILE A 365 -27.57 9.05 -13.53
N ALA A 366 -27.07 7.80 -13.64
CA ALA A 366 -27.03 6.80 -12.57
C ALA A 366 -28.35 6.75 -11.75
N PRO A 367 -29.50 6.44 -12.38
CA PRO A 367 -30.81 6.71 -11.79
C PRO A 367 -31.20 5.77 -10.64
N TYR A 368 -30.52 4.64 -10.47
CA TYR A 368 -30.88 3.62 -9.47
C TYR A 368 -29.95 3.65 -8.26
N GLN A 369 -30.52 3.67 -7.06
CA GLN A 369 -29.77 3.75 -5.79
C GLN A 369 -28.83 2.56 -5.60
N ILE A 370 -29.29 1.35 -5.91
CA ILE A 370 -28.51 0.13 -5.71
C ILE A 370 -27.22 0.13 -6.54
N ASP A 371 -27.28 0.62 -7.77
CA ASP A 371 -26.12 0.64 -8.65
C ASP A 371 -25.07 1.68 -8.19
N ARG A 372 -25.53 2.82 -7.66
CA ARG A 372 -24.64 3.82 -7.05
C ARG A 372 -23.97 3.30 -5.78
N GLN A 373 -24.70 2.53 -4.97
CA GLN A 373 -24.17 1.90 -3.77
C GLN A 373 -23.09 0.85 -4.08
N ILE A 374 -23.35 -0.04 -5.04
CA ILE A 374 -22.38 -1.04 -5.50
C ILE A 374 -21.10 -0.36 -5.99
N LEU A 375 -21.25 0.70 -6.80
CA LEU A 375 -20.14 1.50 -7.30
C LEU A 375 -19.31 2.15 -6.17
N ARG A 376 -19.98 2.72 -5.16
CA ARG A 376 -19.33 3.30 -3.98
C ARG A 376 -18.47 2.24 -3.27
N GLU A 377 -19.05 1.09 -2.95
CA GLU A 377 -18.37 -0.01 -2.26
C GLU A 377 -17.13 -0.46 -3.02
N GLN A 378 -17.23 -0.64 -4.34
CA GLN A 378 -16.10 -1.03 -5.20
C GLN A 378 -14.97 0.02 -5.24
N ILE A 379 -15.31 1.31 -5.22
CA ILE A 379 -14.31 2.37 -5.28
C ILE A 379 -13.64 2.59 -3.93
N GLU A 380 -14.39 2.50 -2.83
CA GLU A 380 -13.88 2.74 -1.47
C GLU A 380 -12.85 1.70 -1.02
N GLU A 381 -12.77 0.54 -1.69
CA GLU A 381 -11.66 -0.42 -1.54
C GLU A 381 -10.30 0.16 -1.98
N HIS A 382 -10.30 1.17 -2.86
CA HIS A 382 -9.09 1.66 -3.53
C HIS A 382 -8.88 3.17 -3.48
N GLY A 383 -9.92 3.95 -3.17
CA GLY A 383 -9.89 5.40 -3.20
C GLY A 383 -10.98 6.01 -2.31
N LYS A 384 -11.20 7.32 -2.46
CA LYS A 384 -12.34 8.02 -1.85
C LYS A 384 -13.42 8.23 -2.91
N PHE A 385 -14.67 8.01 -2.55
CA PHE A 385 -15.83 8.23 -3.41
C PHE A 385 -16.67 9.39 -2.89
N VAL A 386 -17.09 10.29 -3.79
CA VAL A 386 -17.92 11.46 -3.47
C VAL A 386 -19.12 11.50 -4.43
N GLU A 387 -20.31 11.28 -3.90
CA GLU A 387 -21.58 11.33 -4.60
C GLU A 387 -22.22 12.72 -4.49
N ILE A 388 -22.39 13.39 -5.62
CA ILE A 388 -22.94 14.74 -5.71
C ILE A 388 -24.27 14.66 -6.46
N TYR A 389 -25.36 14.91 -5.74
CA TYR A 389 -26.70 14.89 -6.28
C TYR A 389 -27.15 16.27 -6.75
N LEU A 390 -27.48 16.40 -8.03
CA LEU A 390 -28.13 17.59 -8.58
C LEU A 390 -29.65 17.42 -8.54
N SER A 391 -30.26 18.02 -7.51
CA SER A 391 -31.70 17.96 -7.21
C SER A 391 -32.55 18.96 -8.01
N THR A 392 -32.04 19.45 -9.14
CA THR A 392 -32.74 20.38 -10.02
C THR A 392 -34.09 19.79 -10.44
N PRO A 393 -35.22 20.50 -10.24
CA PRO A 393 -36.56 19.99 -10.57
C PRO A 393 -36.71 19.58 -12.03
N LEU A 394 -37.61 18.62 -12.30
CA LEU A 394 -37.85 18.11 -13.65
C LEU A 394 -38.31 19.23 -14.60
N GLU A 395 -39.19 20.12 -14.13
CA GLU A 395 -39.74 21.21 -14.93
C GLU A 395 -38.64 22.16 -15.42
N ILE A 396 -37.65 22.43 -14.57
CA ILE A 396 -36.48 23.25 -14.93
C ILE A 396 -35.57 22.50 -15.90
N CYS A 397 -35.41 21.19 -15.73
CA CYS A 397 -34.64 20.35 -16.64
C CYS A 397 -35.29 20.30 -18.03
N GLU A 398 -36.61 20.14 -18.10
CA GLU A 398 -37.39 20.15 -19.35
C GLU A 398 -37.36 21.53 -20.01
N GLN A 399 -37.44 22.62 -19.25
CA GLN A 399 -37.33 23.97 -19.80
C GLN A 399 -35.96 24.21 -20.45
N ARG A 400 -34.88 23.68 -19.88
CA ARG A 400 -33.51 23.87 -20.39
C ARG A 400 -33.21 23.01 -21.62
N ASP A 401 -33.68 21.75 -21.62
CA ASP A 401 -33.54 20.70 -22.64
C ASP A 401 -32.50 20.94 -23.76
N PRO A 402 -31.19 21.07 -23.44
CA PRO A 402 -30.18 21.53 -24.39
C PRO A 402 -29.90 20.52 -25.51
N LYS A 403 -30.36 19.27 -25.34
CA LYS A 403 -30.19 18.17 -26.29
C LYS A 403 -31.51 17.77 -26.96
N GLY A 404 -32.62 18.45 -26.65
CA GLY A 404 -33.95 18.11 -27.18
C GLY A 404 -34.50 16.76 -26.72
N LEU A 405 -33.93 16.15 -25.68
CA LEU A 405 -34.26 14.79 -25.24
C LEU A 405 -35.63 14.73 -24.58
N TYR A 406 -35.99 15.74 -23.78
CA TYR A 406 -37.31 15.81 -23.17
C TYR A 406 -38.37 16.09 -24.24
N THR A 407 -38.08 16.95 -25.20
CA THR A 407 -38.96 17.24 -26.35
C THR A 407 -39.22 15.96 -27.17
N GLN A 408 -38.18 15.17 -27.45
CA GLN A 408 -38.31 13.89 -28.14
C GLN A 408 -39.11 12.86 -27.33
N ALA A 409 -38.90 12.79 -26.02
CA ALA A 409 -39.65 11.90 -25.15
C ALA A 409 -41.14 12.27 -25.07
N ARG A 410 -41.46 13.55 -24.88
CA ARG A 410 -42.84 14.05 -24.85
C ARG A 410 -43.60 13.86 -26.16
N SER A 411 -42.88 13.83 -27.28
CA SER A 411 -43.45 13.54 -28.62
C SER A 411 -43.45 12.03 -28.97
N GLY A 412 -43.01 11.16 -28.06
CA GLY A 412 -42.98 9.70 -28.25
C GLY A 412 -41.85 9.19 -29.14
N GLN A 413 -40.92 10.05 -29.56
CA GLN A 413 -39.79 9.71 -30.42
C GLN A 413 -38.62 9.07 -29.64
N LEU A 414 -38.55 9.30 -28.32
CA LEU A 414 -37.57 8.70 -27.42
C LEU A 414 -38.32 7.97 -26.29
N GLN A 415 -38.03 6.67 -26.13
CA GLN A 415 -38.57 5.87 -25.04
C GLN A 415 -37.56 5.73 -23.90
N HIS A 416 -38.04 5.29 -22.73
CA HIS A 416 -37.24 5.08 -21.52
C HIS A 416 -36.59 6.37 -20.98
N MET A 417 -37.22 7.54 -21.13
CA MET A 417 -36.62 8.79 -20.66
C MET A 417 -36.69 8.89 -19.13
N THR A 418 -35.54 9.10 -18.46
CA THR A 418 -35.49 9.27 -17.00
C THR A 418 -36.25 10.51 -16.58
N GLY A 419 -37.17 10.37 -15.63
CA GLY A 419 -38.04 11.44 -15.15
C GLY A 419 -39.37 11.56 -15.92
N ILE A 420 -39.54 10.82 -17.02
CA ILE A 420 -40.81 10.70 -17.74
C ILE A 420 -41.31 9.26 -17.69
N ASP A 421 -40.63 8.35 -18.40
CA ASP A 421 -41.02 6.94 -18.53
C ASP A 421 -40.34 6.05 -17.47
N GLU A 422 -39.12 6.42 -17.08
CA GLU A 422 -38.29 5.67 -16.13
C GLU A 422 -38.06 6.50 -14.85
N PRO A 423 -38.09 5.88 -13.66
CA PRO A 423 -37.91 6.60 -12.41
C PRO A 423 -36.47 7.09 -12.23
N TYR A 424 -36.33 8.19 -11.48
CA TYR A 424 -35.07 8.58 -10.86
C TYR A 424 -35.17 8.37 -9.35
N GLN A 425 -34.35 7.47 -8.81
CA GLN A 425 -34.32 7.21 -7.38
C GLN A 425 -33.36 8.21 -6.72
N VAL A 426 -33.94 9.15 -5.98
CA VAL A 426 -33.20 10.18 -5.22
C VAL A 426 -32.20 9.51 -4.27
N PRO A 427 -30.92 9.92 -4.27
CA PRO A 427 -29.92 9.39 -3.35
C PRO A 427 -30.33 9.59 -1.89
N ALA A 428 -30.31 8.51 -1.10
CA ALA A 428 -30.62 8.59 0.34
C ALA A 428 -29.48 9.21 1.16
N THR A 429 -28.24 9.06 0.70
CA THR A 429 -27.02 9.42 1.43
C THR A 429 -25.96 10.03 0.50
N ALA A 430 -26.37 10.96 -0.36
CA ALA A 430 -25.39 11.72 -1.16
C ALA A 430 -24.51 12.58 -0.24
N ASP A 431 -23.22 12.69 -0.60
CA ASP A 431 -22.25 13.50 0.14
C ASP A 431 -22.57 15.00 0.03
N LEU A 432 -23.02 15.44 -1.15
CA LEU A 432 -23.43 16.82 -1.43
C LEU A 432 -24.71 16.85 -2.27
N ILE A 433 -25.57 17.83 -2.01
CA ILE A 433 -26.83 18.03 -2.74
C ILE A 433 -26.92 19.48 -3.21
N PHE A 434 -27.17 19.69 -4.50
CA PHE A 434 -27.33 21.02 -5.07
C PHE A 434 -28.57 21.14 -5.96
N ASP A 435 -29.35 22.20 -5.73
CA ASP A 435 -30.33 22.69 -6.69
C ASP A 435 -29.69 23.76 -7.60
N THR A 436 -29.52 23.45 -8.89
CA THR A 436 -28.89 24.38 -9.85
C THR A 436 -29.80 25.51 -10.31
N GLN A 437 -31.04 25.59 -9.81
CA GLN A 437 -31.88 26.79 -9.93
C GLN A 437 -31.50 27.83 -8.88
N ARG A 438 -31.03 27.40 -7.71
CA ARG A 438 -30.83 28.25 -6.53
C ARG A 438 -29.37 28.53 -6.22
N HIS A 439 -28.48 27.61 -6.59
CA HIS A 439 -27.05 27.76 -6.34
C HIS A 439 -26.32 28.21 -7.60
N SER A 440 -25.41 29.16 -7.44
CA SER A 440 -24.51 29.56 -8.52
C SER A 440 -23.41 28.51 -8.74
N LEU A 441 -22.88 28.45 -9.96
CA LEU A 441 -21.79 27.53 -10.29
C LEU A 441 -20.52 27.75 -9.42
N PRO A 442 -20.06 28.99 -9.17
CA PRO A 442 -18.97 29.25 -8.23
C PRO A 442 -19.22 28.71 -6.82
N ASP A 443 -20.41 28.96 -6.25
CA ASP A 443 -20.73 28.54 -4.88
C ASP A 443 -20.76 27.01 -4.75
N MET A 444 -21.29 26.31 -5.76
CA MET A 444 -21.29 24.84 -5.77
C MET A 444 -19.86 24.27 -5.82
N VAL A 445 -18.98 24.84 -6.65
CA VAL A 445 -17.57 24.39 -6.71
C VAL A 445 -16.85 24.68 -5.40
N GLU A 446 -17.06 25.85 -4.81
CA GLU A 446 -16.48 26.21 -3.51
C GLU A 446 -16.91 25.24 -2.40
N ALA A 447 -18.21 24.90 -2.35
CA ALA A 447 -18.73 23.92 -1.39
C ALA A 447 -18.12 22.52 -1.59
N ILE A 448 -17.90 22.08 -2.84
CA ILE A 448 -17.22 20.80 -3.11
C ILE A 448 -15.77 20.83 -2.62
N ILE A 449 -15.03 21.91 -2.89
CA ILE A 449 -13.64 22.05 -2.44
C ILE A 449 -13.57 22.04 -0.90
N HIS A 450 -14.48 22.75 -0.24
CA HIS A 450 -14.57 22.75 1.23
C HIS A 450 -14.83 21.35 1.79
N TYR A 451 -15.81 20.63 1.22
CA TYR A 451 -16.10 19.25 1.62
C TYR A 451 -14.86 18.35 1.49
N LEU A 452 -14.12 18.47 0.39
CA LEU A 452 -12.89 17.71 0.17
C LEU A 452 -11.78 18.03 1.19
N GLN A 453 -11.75 19.25 1.73
CA GLN A 453 -10.84 19.61 2.83
C GLN A 453 -11.28 18.97 4.14
N GLU A 454 -12.58 19.01 4.46
CA GLU A 454 -13.14 18.40 5.67
C GLU A 454 -12.89 16.90 5.74
N ILE A 455 -13.01 16.20 4.61
CA ILE A 455 -12.75 14.76 4.55
C ILE A 455 -11.28 14.43 4.33
N GLU A 456 -10.35 15.39 4.41
CA GLU A 456 -8.91 15.22 4.17
C GLU A 456 -8.60 14.58 2.80
N ALA A 457 -9.40 14.89 1.79
CA ALA A 457 -9.21 14.44 0.42
C ALA A 457 -8.34 15.39 -0.40
N LEU A 458 -8.22 16.65 0.01
CA LEU A 458 -7.33 17.67 -0.55
C LEU A 458 -6.38 18.21 0.53
N ALA A 459 -5.10 18.36 0.19
CA ALA A 459 -4.07 18.88 1.10
C ALA A 459 -3.90 20.41 1.02
N THR A 460 -4.79 21.12 0.32
CA THR A 460 -4.61 22.54 -0.01
C THR A 460 -4.88 23.47 1.17
N SER A 461 -4.17 24.61 1.20
CA SER A 461 -4.29 25.60 2.27
C SER A 461 -5.60 26.39 2.17
N ALA A 462 -6.11 26.93 3.29
CA ALA A 462 -7.30 27.79 3.31
C ALA A 462 -7.19 29.05 2.42
N GLN A 463 -5.99 29.39 1.93
CA GLN A 463 -5.72 30.54 1.06
C GLN A 463 -6.02 30.26 -0.43
N ASP A 464 -6.23 29.01 -0.83
CA ASP A 464 -6.44 28.62 -2.24
C ASP A 464 -7.92 28.69 -2.66
N VAL A 465 -8.86 28.65 -1.70
CA VAL A 465 -10.31 28.71 -1.94
C VAL A 465 -10.77 30.07 -2.52
N PRO A 466 -10.33 31.23 -2.00
CA PRO A 466 -10.67 32.53 -2.60
C PRO A 466 -10.13 32.73 -4.02
N ARG A 467 -9.03 32.04 -4.39
CA ARG A 467 -8.47 32.07 -5.75
C ARG A 467 -9.35 31.32 -6.74
N VAL A 468 -9.92 30.17 -6.35
CA VAL A 468 -10.85 29.41 -7.19
C VAL A 468 -12.11 30.23 -7.46
N ARG A 469 -12.68 30.88 -6.43
CA ARG A 469 -13.88 31.73 -6.58
C ARG A 469 -13.67 32.87 -7.59
N LYS A 470 -12.54 33.60 -7.49
CA LYS A 470 -12.20 34.72 -8.37
C LYS A 470 -12.05 34.33 -9.86
N ILE A 471 -11.84 33.05 -10.16
CA ILE A 471 -11.71 32.55 -11.54
C ILE A 471 -13.08 32.17 -12.12
N LEU A 472 -14.03 31.77 -11.27
CA LEU A 472 -15.36 31.33 -11.67
C LEU A 472 -16.39 32.47 -11.73
N THR A 473 -16.10 33.61 -11.10
CA THR A 473 -16.84 34.88 -11.17
C THR A 473 -16.20 35.84 -12.15
#